data_AF-A0A0B1RQA1-F1
#
_entry.id   AF-A0A0B1RQA1-F1
#
_cell.length_a   1.000
_cell.length_b   1.000
_cell.length_c   1.000
_cell.angle_alpha   90.00
_cell.angle_beta   90.00
_cell.angle_gamma   90.00
#
_symmetry.space_group_name_H-M   'P 1'
#
loop_
_entity.id
_entity.type
_entity.pdbx_description
1 polymer ?
#
loop_
_entity_poly.entity_id
_entity_poly.type
_entity_poly.pdbx_seq_one_letter_code
_entity_poly.pdbx_strand_id
1 'polypeptide(L)'
;MEPHPVLDYLEYVCIVWFILEYATKMLVSSDRCRTFFQLLNIIDLMAILPFIVEMMLVMCGIDTDQLRDLKGAFLVIRILRVLRVIRVLKLGRYSSGLQMFGKTLKASFRQLGMMAMVVLTGVIFFSTLVYFLEKDEPGSQFYSIPAACWWCIVTMTTVGEFFLHFHLYF
;
A
#
# COMPACT_ATOMS: atom_id res chain seq x y z
N MET A 1 10.98 24.17 -7.83
CA MET A 1 11.96 23.35 -7.07
C MET A 1 12.59 22.42 -8.07
N GLU A 2 13.73 22.81 -8.62
CA GLU A 2 14.50 21.93 -9.50
C GLU A 2 14.99 20.75 -8.65
N PRO A 3 14.79 19.49 -9.08
CA PRO A 3 15.33 18.34 -8.36
C PRO A 3 16.85 18.51 -8.31
N HIS A 4 17.43 18.46 -7.11
CA HIS A 4 18.87 18.53 -6.97
C HIS A 4 19.48 17.35 -7.74
N PRO A 5 20.38 17.56 -8.71
CA PRO A 5 20.92 16.51 -9.58
C PRO A 5 21.64 15.39 -8.79
N VAL A 6 22.01 15.68 -7.54
CA VAL A 6 22.57 14.74 -6.58
C VAL A 6 21.59 13.63 -6.20
N LEU A 7 20.29 13.93 -6.06
CA LEU A 7 19.27 12.95 -5.67
C LEU A 7 19.01 11.96 -6.80
N ASP A 8 18.93 12.43 -8.04
CA ASP A 8 18.73 11.58 -9.22
C ASP A 8 19.93 10.64 -9.43
N TYR A 9 21.16 11.13 -9.20
CA TYR A 9 22.36 10.30 -9.28
C TYR A 9 22.40 9.23 -8.19
N LEU A 10 22.05 9.59 -6.95
CA LEU A 10 21.95 8.63 -5.84
C LEU A 10 20.87 7.57 -6.11
N GLU A 11 19.73 7.99 -6.65
CA GLU A 11 18.65 7.08 -7.04
C GLU A 11 19.17 6.07 -8.08
N TYR A 12 19.86 6.56 -9.13
CA TYR A 12 20.45 5.72 -10.17
C TYR A 12 21.48 4.71 -9.63
N VAL A 13 22.41 5.16 -8.79
CA VAL A 13 23.43 4.28 -8.16
C VAL A 13 22.77 3.22 -7.27
N CYS A 14 21.76 3.60 -6.49
CA CYS A 14 21.00 2.65 -5.65
C CYS A 14 20.31 1.57 -6.50
N ILE A 15 19.74 1.95 -7.65
CA ILE A 15 19.09 0.99 -8.56
C ILE A 15 20.08 0.01 -9.13
N VAL A 16 21.21 0.50 -9.66
CA VAL A 16 22.24 -0.35 -10.24
C VAL A 16 22.72 -1.35 -9.20
N TRP A 17 22.96 -0.89 -7.97
CA TRP A 17 23.30 -1.76 -6.85
C TRP A 17 22.21 -2.80 -6.55
N PHE A 18 20.94 -2.41 -6.54
CA PHE A 18 19.82 -3.32 -6.29
C PHE A 18 19.62 -4.37 -7.39
N ILE A 19 19.81 -3.99 -8.65
CA ILE A 19 19.79 -4.93 -9.78
C ILE A 19 20.94 -5.94 -9.62
N LEU A 20 22.13 -5.47 -9.25
CA LEU A 20 23.31 -6.31 -9.04
C LEU A 20 23.12 -7.27 -7.85
N GLU A 21 22.59 -6.78 -6.74
CA GLU A 21 22.22 -7.58 -5.57
C GLU A 21 21.18 -8.66 -5.91
N TYR A 22 20.15 -8.31 -6.69
CA TYR A 22 19.14 -9.26 -7.15
C TYR A 22 19.73 -10.31 -8.11
N ALA A 23 20.54 -9.87 -9.08
CA ALA A 23 21.16 -10.74 -10.07
C ALA A 23 22.13 -11.74 -9.40
N THR A 24 23.01 -11.28 -8.52
CA THR A 24 23.95 -12.15 -7.78
C THR A 24 23.20 -13.18 -6.93
N LYS A 25 22.13 -12.77 -6.25
CA LYS A 25 21.28 -13.68 -5.47
C LYS A 25 20.58 -14.73 -6.34
N MET A 26 20.16 -14.36 -7.54
CA MET A 26 19.55 -15.30 -8.50
C MET A 26 20.57 -16.23 -9.16
N LEU A 27 21.82 -15.79 -9.34
CA LEU A 27 22.92 -16.61 -9.87
C LEU A 27 23.45 -17.61 -8.83
N VAL A 28 23.50 -17.24 -7.55
CA VAL A 28 24.01 -18.09 -6.47
C VAL A 28 22.97 -19.11 -5.97
N SER A 29 21.67 -18.83 -6.13
CA SER A 29 20.63 -19.76 -5.67
C SER A 29 20.40 -20.92 -6.64
N SER A 30 20.56 -22.15 -6.15
CA SER A 30 20.40 -23.39 -6.92
C SER A 30 18.94 -23.66 -7.35
N ASP A 31 17.95 -23.10 -6.63
CA ASP A 31 16.51 -23.31 -6.89
C ASP A 31 15.80 -21.97 -7.17
N ARG A 32 15.81 -21.57 -8.46
CA ARG A 32 15.39 -20.23 -8.92
C ARG A 32 13.91 -19.96 -8.64
N CYS A 33 13.02 -20.92 -8.91
CA CYS A 33 11.57 -20.73 -8.72
C CYS A 33 11.19 -20.58 -7.24
N ARG A 34 11.72 -21.42 -6.36
CA ARG A 34 11.42 -21.35 -4.92
C ARG A 34 11.96 -20.07 -4.29
N THR A 35 13.11 -19.61 -4.75
CA THR A 35 13.73 -18.34 -4.32
C THR A 35 12.91 -17.15 -4.80
N PHE A 36 12.39 -17.20 -6.03
CA PHE A 36 11.55 -16.14 -6.60
C PHE A 36 10.27 -15.92 -5.78
N PHE A 37 9.62 -17.00 -5.34
CA PHE A 37 8.39 -16.93 -4.54
C PHE A 37 8.61 -16.58 -3.05
N GLN A 38 9.85 -16.35 -2.61
CA GLN A 38 10.06 -15.82 -1.27
C GLN A 38 9.60 -14.36 -1.19
N LEU A 39 8.73 -14.04 -0.22
CA LEU A 39 8.20 -12.69 0.05
C LEU A 39 9.26 -11.57 -0.04
N LEU A 40 10.44 -11.80 0.54
CA LEU A 40 11.53 -10.83 0.52
C LEU A 40 12.10 -10.56 -0.88
N ASN A 41 12.10 -11.57 -1.75
CA ASN A 41 12.58 -11.47 -3.12
C ASN A 41 11.53 -10.79 -4.02
N ILE A 42 10.25 -11.06 -3.78
CA ILE A 42 9.13 -10.37 -4.45
C ILE A 42 9.17 -8.87 -4.14
N ILE A 43 9.39 -8.49 -2.89
CA ILE A 43 9.50 -7.07 -2.48
C ILE A 43 10.68 -6.39 -3.19
N ASP A 44 11.82 -7.09 -3.31
CA ASP A 44 13.00 -6.58 -4.02
C ASP A 44 12.70 -6.33 -5.52
N LEU A 45 12.05 -7.30 -6.17
CA LEU A 45 11.62 -7.18 -7.57
C LEU A 45 10.61 -6.03 -7.76
N MET A 46 9.61 -5.92 -6.89
CA MET A 46 8.60 -4.85 -6.95
C MET A 46 9.21 -3.46 -6.73
N ALA A 47 10.29 -3.35 -5.95
CA ALA A 47 11.02 -2.10 -5.73
C ALA A 47 11.78 -1.64 -7.01
N ILE A 48 12.34 -2.59 -7.77
CA ILE A 48 13.11 -2.33 -8.99
C ILE A 48 12.17 -2.09 -10.21
N LEU A 49 11.01 -2.75 -10.24
CA LEU A 49 10.05 -2.72 -11.35
C LEU A 49 9.66 -1.31 -11.86
N PRO A 50 9.28 -0.33 -11.00
CA PRO A 50 8.91 1.00 -11.49
C PRO A 50 10.04 1.70 -12.26
N PHE A 51 11.29 1.44 -11.92
CA PHE A 51 12.43 2.01 -12.66
C PHE A 51 12.68 1.33 -14.00
N ILE A 52 12.59 0.00 -14.03
CA ILE A 52 12.75 -0.74 -15.29
C ILE A 52 11.71 -0.25 -16.30
N VAL A 53 10.47 -0.06 -15.86
CA VAL A 53 9.40 0.44 -16.72
C VAL A 53 9.67 1.87 -17.21
N GLU A 54 10.12 2.77 -16.32
CA GLU A 54 10.49 4.14 -16.71
C GLU A 54 11.66 4.18 -17.69
N MET A 55 12.70 3.37 -17.47
CA MET A 55 13.84 3.28 -18.38
C MET A 55 13.44 2.69 -19.74
N MET A 56 12.57 1.68 -19.76
CA MET A 56 12.02 1.11 -21.00
C MET A 56 11.19 2.13 -21.79
N LEU A 57 10.38 2.95 -21.10
CA LEU A 57 9.60 4.03 -21.71
C LEU A 57 10.50 5.06 -22.40
N VAL A 58 11.56 5.50 -21.72
CA VAL A 58 12.55 6.44 -22.26
C VAL A 58 13.31 5.83 -23.44
N MET A 59 13.76 4.58 -23.32
CA MET A 59 14.49 3.86 -24.40
C MET A 59 13.63 3.62 -25.63
N CYS A 60 12.32 3.40 -25.46
CA CYS A 60 11.39 3.20 -26.56
C CYS A 60 11.03 4.52 -27.29
N GLY A 61 11.58 5.66 -26.85
CA GLY A 61 11.35 6.97 -27.45
C GLY A 61 9.90 7.46 -27.31
N ILE A 62 9.14 6.87 -26.38
CA ILE A 62 7.77 7.28 -26.14
C ILE A 62 7.82 8.45 -25.16
N ASP A 63 7.67 9.66 -25.69
CA ASP A 63 7.56 10.84 -24.85
C ASP A 63 6.38 10.69 -23.89
N THR A 64 6.68 10.80 -22.59
CA THR A 64 5.71 10.68 -21.50
C THR A 64 4.48 11.57 -21.69
N ASP A 65 4.64 12.67 -22.44
CA ASP A 65 3.57 13.61 -22.76
C ASP A 65 2.59 13.08 -23.82
N GLN A 66 3.03 12.28 -24.79
CA GLN A 66 2.14 11.66 -25.78
C GLN A 66 1.34 10.49 -25.18
N LEU A 67 1.89 9.85 -24.15
CA LEU A 67 1.18 8.82 -23.36
C LEU A 67 0.18 9.42 -22.36
N ARG A 68 0.37 10.66 -21.90
CA ARG A 68 -0.58 11.30 -20.98
C ARG A 68 -1.96 11.51 -21.60
N ASP A 69 -2.04 11.65 -22.92
CA ASP A 69 -3.32 11.76 -23.65
C ASP A 69 -4.14 10.46 -23.67
N LEU A 70 -3.49 9.31 -23.48
CA LEU A 70 -4.18 8.03 -23.32
C LEU A 70 -4.58 7.86 -21.85
N LYS A 71 -5.89 7.90 -21.57
CA LYS A 71 -6.46 7.67 -20.21
C LYS A 71 -5.85 6.45 -19.51
N GLY A 72 -5.49 5.39 -20.25
CA GLY A 72 -4.85 4.19 -19.73
C GLY A 72 -3.42 4.42 -19.22
N ALA A 73 -2.59 5.17 -19.94
CA ALA A 73 -1.21 5.39 -19.55
C ALA A 73 -1.07 6.39 -18.39
N PHE A 74 -1.99 7.36 -18.25
CA PHE A 74 -2.07 8.19 -17.05
C PHE A 74 -2.30 7.36 -15.78
N LEU A 75 -3.20 6.36 -15.85
CA LEU A 75 -3.49 5.44 -14.74
C LEU A 75 -2.27 4.57 -14.43
N VAL A 76 -1.58 4.05 -15.45
CA VAL A 76 -0.34 3.27 -15.29
C VAL A 76 0.75 4.10 -14.60
N ILE A 77 1.01 5.32 -15.04
CA ILE A 77 2.00 6.21 -14.41
C ILE A 77 1.63 6.48 -12.94
N ARG A 78 0.35 6.67 -12.64
CA ARG A 78 -0.12 6.87 -11.26
C ARG A 78 0.13 5.65 -10.38
N ILE A 79 -0.17 4.45 -10.89
CA ILE A 79 0.14 3.20 -10.18
C ILE A 79 1.65 3.06 -9.99
N LEU A 80 2.46 3.28 -11.02
CA LEU A 80 3.93 3.19 -10.93
C LEU A 80 4.49 4.15 -9.86
N ARG A 81 3.95 5.37 -9.76
CA ARG A 81 4.32 6.32 -8.70
C ARG A 81 4.01 5.79 -7.30
N VAL A 82 2.84 5.19 -7.10
CA VAL A 82 2.47 4.55 -5.82
C VAL A 82 3.38 3.36 -5.53
N LEU A 83 3.72 2.55 -6.54
CA LEU A 83 4.64 1.42 -6.40
C LEU A 83 6.04 1.83 -5.94
N ARG A 84 6.50 3.06 -6.22
CA ARG A 84 7.79 3.56 -5.71
C ARG A 84 7.85 3.57 -4.17
N VAL A 85 6.71 3.72 -3.47
CA VAL A 85 6.66 3.63 -1.99
C VAL A 85 7.14 2.26 -1.51
N ILE A 86 6.96 1.19 -2.28
CA ILE A 86 7.42 -0.17 -1.94
C ILE A 86 8.95 -0.21 -1.76
N ARG A 87 9.72 0.65 -2.43
CA ARG A 87 11.17 0.72 -2.25
C ARG A 87 11.57 1.02 -0.81
N VAL A 88 10.76 1.77 -0.06
CA VAL A 88 11.00 2.02 1.37
C VAL A 88 10.93 0.73 2.18
N LEU A 89 10.11 -0.24 1.78
CA LEU A 89 9.99 -1.53 2.45
C LEU A 89 11.25 -2.38 2.30
N LYS A 90 12.09 -2.11 1.27
CA LYS A 90 13.41 -2.71 1.17
C LYS A 90 14.31 -2.30 2.34
N LEU A 91 14.18 -1.10 2.92
CA LEU A 91 14.91 -0.72 4.15
C LEU A 91 14.59 -1.65 5.32
N GLY A 92 13.37 -2.19 5.32
CA GLY A 92 12.91 -3.20 6.26
C GLY A 92 13.75 -4.47 6.33
N ARG A 93 14.44 -4.84 5.25
CA ARG A 93 15.35 -6.00 5.26
C ARG A 93 16.66 -5.72 6.00
N TYR A 94 17.09 -4.46 6.05
CA TYR A 94 18.30 -4.06 6.78
C TYR A 94 17.98 -3.77 8.25
N SER A 95 16.72 -3.46 8.56
CA SER A 95 16.24 -3.30 9.93
C SER A 95 15.85 -4.65 10.54
N SER A 96 16.64 -5.11 11.52
CA SER A 96 16.31 -6.30 12.32
C SER A 96 14.95 -6.18 13.02
N GLY A 97 14.52 -4.95 13.34
CA GLY A 97 13.23 -4.68 13.96
C GLY A 97 12.04 -5.04 13.06
N LEU A 98 12.07 -4.65 11.78
CA LEU A 98 10.95 -4.95 10.87
C LEU A 98 10.89 -6.44 10.51
N GLN A 99 12.04 -7.11 10.40
CA GLN A 99 12.09 -8.55 10.22
C GLN A 99 11.48 -9.31 11.41
N MET A 100 11.78 -8.87 12.64
CA MET A 100 11.21 -9.47 13.84
C MET A 100 9.70 -9.23 13.92
N PHE A 101 9.25 -8.01 13.61
CA PHE A 101 7.83 -7.68 13.51
C PHE A 101 7.09 -8.58 12.52
N GLY A 102 7.64 -8.77 11.31
CA GLY A 102 7.04 -9.66 10.31
C GLY A 102 6.96 -11.12 10.77
N LYS A 103 7.98 -11.62 11.47
CA LYS A 103 7.99 -12.98 12.05
C LYS A 103 6.93 -13.12 13.15
N THR A 104 6.83 -12.14 14.04
CA THR A 104 5.83 -12.11 15.11
C THR A 104 4.41 -12.02 14.54
N LEU A 105 4.19 -11.17 13.54
CA LEU A 105 2.91 -11.10 12.83
C LEU A 105 2.54 -12.44 12.19
N LYS A 106 3.51 -13.12 11.54
CA LYS A 106 3.26 -14.44 10.95
C LYS A 106 2.90 -15.49 12.00
N ALA A 107 3.57 -15.47 13.15
CA ALA A 107 3.28 -16.38 14.26
C ALA A 107 1.87 -16.13 14.85
N SER A 108 1.48 -14.88 14.99
CA SER A 108 0.20 -14.48 15.57
C SER A 108 -0.90 -14.21 14.53
N PHE A 109 -0.68 -14.50 13.24
CA PHE A 109 -1.65 -14.16 12.18
C PHE A 109 -3.01 -14.81 12.40
N ARG A 110 -3.02 -16.06 12.90
CA ARG A 110 -4.27 -16.76 13.25
C ARG A 110 -5.01 -16.06 14.39
N GLN A 111 -4.30 -15.58 15.40
CA GLN A 111 -4.88 -14.86 16.54
C GLN A 111 -5.41 -13.48 16.10
N LEU A 112 -4.64 -12.76 15.30
CA LEU A 112 -5.03 -11.48 14.72
C LEU A 112 -6.28 -11.62 13.84
N GLY A 113 -6.35 -12.67 13.02
CA GLY A 113 -7.50 -12.97 12.18
C GLY A 113 -8.77 -13.23 12.99
N MET A 114 -8.67 -13.99 14.09
CA MET A 114 -9.82 -14.21 14.99
C MET A 114 -10.31 -12.90 15.61
N MET A 115 -9.39 -12.04 16.08
CA MET A 115 -9.74 -10.72 16.62
C MET A 115 -10.42 -9.84 15.55
N ALA A 116 -9.87 -9.82 14.33
CA ALA A 116 -10.43 -9.06 13.22
C ALA A 116 -11.86 -9.51 12.86
N MET A 117 -12.15 -10.81 12.90
CA MET A 117 -13.51 -11.32 12.66
C MET A 117 -14.51 -10.80 13.69
N VAL A 118 -14.15 -10.80 14.98
CA VAL A 118 -15.00 -10.27 16.06
C VAL A 118 -15.27 -8.78 15.85
N VAL A 119 -14.22 -8.01 15.52
CA VAL A 119 -14.34 -6.57 15.25
C VAL A 119 -15.25 -6.34 14.03
N LEU A 120 -15.08 -7.09 12.94
CA LEU A 120 -15.91 -6.96 11.74
C LEU A 120 -17.39 -7.28 12.02
N THR A 121 -17.67 -8.34 12.77
CA THR A 121 -19.05 -8.66 13.20
C THR A 121 -19.63 -7.52 14.03
N GLY A 122 -18.85 -6.97 14.97
CA GLY A 122 -19.24 -5.80 15.75
C GLY A 122 -19.55 -4.59 14.87
N VAL A 123 -18.66 -4.28 13.93
CA VAL A 123 -18.83 -3.17 12.97
C VAL A 123 -20.13 -3.33 12.19
N ILE A 124 -20.38 -4.50 11.59
CA ILE A 124 -21.60 -4.73 10.80
C ILE A 124 -22.86 -4.63 11.67
N PHE A 125 -22.82 -5.18 12.89
CA PHE A 125 -23.94 -5.14 13.82
C PHE A 125 -24.30 -3.71 14.23
N PHE A 126 -23.34 -2.94 14.72
CA PHE A 126 -23.56 -1.56 15.15
C PHE A 126 -23.89 -0.62 14.00
N SER A 127 -23.28 -0.81 12.83
CA SER A 127 -23.61 -0.02 11.63
C SER A 127 -25.04 -0.23 11.16
N THR A 128 -25.53 -1.47 11.25
CA THR A 128 -26.93 -1.79 10.93
C THR A 128 -27.87 -1.14 11.96
N LEU A 129 -27.53 -1.20 13.25
CA LEU A 129 -28.32 -0.59 14.31
C LEU A 129 -28.45 0.94 14.12
N VAL A 130 -27.33 1.63 13.93
CA VAL A 130 -27.30 3.09 13.73
C VAL A 130 -28.05 3.48 12.45
N TYR A 131 -27.86 2.74 11.35
CA TYR A 131 -28.62 2.97 10.13
C TYR A 131 -30.13 2.88 10.37
N PHE A 132 -30.61 1.86 11.10
CA PHE A 132 -32.03 1.73 11.41
C PHE A 132 -32.57 2.80 12.36
N LEU A 133 -31.73 3.34 13.25
CA LEU A 133 -32.13 4.41 14.16
C LEU A 133 -32.25 5.77 13.45
N GLU A 134 -31.40 6.04 12.47
CA GLU A 134 -31.37 7.34 11.79
C GLU A 134 -32.04 7.38 10.42
N LYS A 135 -32.43 6.24 9.84
CA LYS A 135 -33.01 6.18 8.48
C LYS A 135 -34.26 7.07 8.30
N ASP A 136 -34.97 7.37 9.38
CA ASP A 136 -36.23 8.13 9.36
C ASP A 136 -36.04 9.62 9.70
N GLU A 137 -34.81 10.06 10.00
CA GLU A 137 -34.49 11.46 10.33
C GLU A 137 -34.10 12.27 9.07
N PRO A 138 -34.76 13.42 8.80
CA PRO A 138 -34.42 14.27 7.66
C PRO A 138 -33.06 14.96 7.88
N GLY A 139 -32.05 14.53 7.12
CA GLY A 139 -30.69 15.09 7.18
C GLY A 139 -29.61 14.12 7.67
N SER A 140 -29.94 12.84 7.93
CA SER A 140 -28.95 11.85 8.38
C SER A 140 -27.81 11.64 7.36
N GLN A 141 -26.58 11.59 7.88
CA GLN A 141 -25.37 11.28 7.09
C GLN A 141 -25.23 9.77 6.80
N PHE A 142 -26.06 8.90 7.40
CA PHE A 142 -26.03 7.45 7.19
C PHE A 142 -26.95 7.02 6.05
N TYR A 143 -26.62 7.43 4.83
CA TYR A 143 -27.39 7.09 3.62
C TYR A 143 -27.36 5.60 3.27
N SER A 144 -26.38 4.82 3.76
CA SER A 144 -26.24 3.39 3.50
C SER A 144 -25.44 2.67 4.58
N ILE A 145 -25.67 1.37 4.73
CA ILE A 145 -24.96 0.50 5.70
C ILE A 145 -23.42 0.61 5.56
N PRO A 146 -22.81 0.63 4.35
CA PRO A 146 -21.36 0.80 4.21
C PRO A 146 -20.85 2.17 4.69
N ALA A 147 -21.67 3.22 4.63
CA ALA A 147 -21.32 4.53 5.15
C ALA A 147 -21.29 4.51 6.68
N ALA A 148 -22.25 3.84 7.31
CA ALA A 148 -22.25 3.59 8.76
C ALA A 148 -21.08 2.69 9.21
N CYS A 149 -20.63 1.75 8.37
CA CYS A 149 -19.44 0.94 8.63
C CYS A 149 -18.18 1.79 8.80
N TRP A 150 -17.97 2.79 7.93
CA TRP A 150 -16.83 3.71 8.06
C TRP A 150 -16.83 4.41 9.42
N TRP A 151 -17.98 4.93 9.82
CA TRP A 151 -18.15 5.55 11.14
C TRP A 151 -17.86 4.58 12.29
N CYS A 152 -18.45 3.39 12.23
CA CYS A 152 -18.31 2.40 13.30
C CYS A 152 -16.86 1.93 13.47
N ILE A 153 -16.10 1.79 12.37
CA ILE A 153 -14.67 1.48 12.41
C ILE A 153 -13.89 2.58 13.14
N VAL A 154 -14.11 3.86 12.80
CA VAL A 154 -13.45 5.02 13.41
C VAL A 154 -13.76 5.11 14.92
N THR A 155 -14.99 4.81 15.33
CA THR A 155 -15.41 4.80 16.73
C THR A 155 -14.80 3.63 17.50
N MET A 156 -14.84 2.40 16.96
CA MET A 156 -14.27 1.21 17.61
C MET A 156 -12.73 1.26 17.71
N THR A 157 -12.08 1.94 16.76
CA THR A 157 -10.62 2.21 16.79
C THR A 157 -10.26 3.44 17.63
N THR A 158 -11.23 4.06 18.30
CA THR A 158 -11.06 5.23 19.19
C THR A 158 -10.42 6.45 18.51
N VAL A 159 -10.48 6.53 17.17
CA VAL A 159 -9.97 7.69 16.43
C VAL A 159 -10.86 8.92 16.66
N GLY A 160 -12.18 8.72 16.77
CA GLY A 160 -13.12 9.71 17.31
C GLY A 160 -13.41 10.95 16.46
N GLU A 161 -12.77 11.14 15.29
CA GLU A 161 -12.94 12.37 14.50
C GLU A 161 -14.37 12.61 14.00
N PHE A 162 -15.12 11.54 13.70
CA PHE A 162 -16.47 11.69 13.17
C PHE A 162 -17.50 12.13 14.22
N PHE A 163 -17.34 11.75 15.49
CA PHE A 163 -18.26 12.17 16.55
C PHE A 163 -18.23 13.70 16.74
N LEU A 164 -17.06 14.32 16.54
CA LEU A 164 -16.86 15.77 16.60
C LEU A 164 -17.52 16.49 15.40
N HIS A 165 -17.56 15.85 14.23
CA HIS A 165 -18.25 16.37 13.04
C HIS A 165 -19.78 16.30 13.22
N PHE A 166 -20.30 15.22 13.79
CA PHE A 166 -21.75 15.01 13.96
C PHE A 166 -22.40 16.04 14.89
N HIS A 167 -21.71 16.45 15.95
CA HIS A 167 -22.20 17.46 16.91
C HIS A 167 -21.96 18.93 16.48
N LEU A 168 -21.32 19.16 15.33
CA LEU A 168 -21.11 20.50 14.75
C LEU A 168 -22.13 20.84 13.65
N TYR A 169 -22.88 19.83 13.19
CA TYR A 169 -23.96 19.96 12.21
C TYR A 169 -25.37 19.90 12.82
N PHE A 170 -25.45 19.78 14.16
CA PHE A 170 -26.67 19.91 14.96
C PHE A 170 -26.45 20.97 16.04
#